data_AF-A0A7Z8QH72-F1
#
_entry.id   AF-A0A7Z8QH72-F1
#
_cell.length_a   1.000
_cell.length_b   1.000
_cell.length_c   1.000
_cell.angle_alpha   90.00
_cell.angle_beta   90.00
_cell.angle_gamma   90.00
#
_symmetry.space_group_name_H-M   'P 1'
#
loop_
_entity.id
_entity.type
_entity.pdbx_description
1 polymer ?
#
loop_
_entity_poly.entity_id
_entity_poly.type
_entity_poly.pdbx_seq_one_letter_code
_entity_poly.pdbx_strand_id
1 'polypeptide(L)'
;FMHRFPNPGSSLDNTINCFTFLYQNIERDEIFDLHDMQELLVSNGLISSSGAMGIEALLRGASKDLSIDRSYNQCKMYAELYRSLGWIQSNEKALWYNFTLLGDHIANATIDRKKIVEQCFLGMEYPTSLIDVNGSYIIRPFATIIKTMNQLNGVLSRDEMIIGPLSIDDDTDQNLFNSMCHELNELRKSKSKFDS
;
A
#
# COMPACT_ATOMS: atom_id res chain seq x y z
N PHE A 1 -5.89 -21.71 19.33
CA PHE A 1 -6.94 -20.77 18.91
C PHE A 1 -6.46 -19.36 19.20
N MET A 2 -6.08 -18.60 18.17
CA MET A 2 -5.66 -17.21 18.34
C MET A 2 -6.83 -16.32 17.92
N HIS A 3 -7.47 -15.67 18.89
CA HIS A 3 -8.43 -14.61 18.65
C HIS A 3 -7.65 -13.41 18.07
N ARG A 4 -7.65 -13.27 16.74
CA ARG A 4 -7.14 -12.06 16.09
C ARG A 4 -8.18 -10.96 16.34
N PHE A 5 -7.81 -9.94 17.10
CA PHE A 5 -8.52 -8.66 17.00
C PHE A 5 -8.39 -8.19 15.55
N PRO A 6 -9.50 -7.90 14.84
CA PRO A 6 -9.40 -7.25 13.54
C PRO A 6 -8.70 -5.92 13.78
N ASN A 7 -7.56 -5.68 13.12
CA ASN A 7 -6.99 -4.34 13.09
C ASN A 7 -8.02 -3.46 12.35
N PRO A 8 -8.75 -2.54 13.03
CA PRO A 8 -9.89 -1.86 12.42
C PRO A 8 -9.48 -0.89 11.30
N GLY A 9 -8.18 -0.58 11.17
CA GLY A 9 -7.68 0.53 10.36
C GLY A 9 -7.16 0.20 8.96
N SER A 10 -7.17 -1.06 8.48
CA SER A 10 -6.44 -1.38 7.23
C SER A 10 -7.10 -2.47 6.37
N SER A 11 -8.42 -2.43 6.23
CA SER A 11 -9.06 -3.18 5.14
C SER A 11 -8.92 -2.41 3.82
N LEU A 12 -8.83 -3.14 2.70
CA LEU A 12 -8.86 -2.51 1.38
C LEU A 12 -10.11 -1.65 1.19
N ASP A 13 -11.24 -2.09 1.75
CA ASP A 13 -12.48 -1.33 1.75
C ASP A 13 -12.34 0.02 2.47
N ASN A 14 -11.65 0.06 3.63
CA ASN A 14 -11.42 1.31 4.34
C ASN A 14 -10.51 2.25 3.54
N THR A 15 -9.46 1.71 2.92
CA THR A 15 -8.58 2.47 2.01
C THR A 15 -9.36 3.09 0.85
N ILE A 16 -10.21 2.32 0.18
CA ILE A 16 -11.05 2.82 -0.92
C ILE A 16 -12.05 3.87 -0.42
N ASN A 17 -12.66 3.66 0.75
CA ASN A 17 -13.62 4.59 1.32
C ASN A 17 -12.96 5.93 1.69
N CYS A 18 -11.79 5.91 2.34
CA CYS A 18 -11.03 7.12 2.66
C CYS A 18 -10.65 7.87 1.38
N PHE A 19 -10.16 7.15 0.35
CA PHE A 19 -9.84 7.77 -0.94
C PHE A 19 -11.07 8.42 -1.59
N THR A 20 -12.19 7.70 -1.64
CA THR A 20 -13.44 8.21 -2.23
C THR A 20 -13.93 9.43 -1.48
N PHE A 21 -13.84 9.43 -0.14
CA PHE A 21 -14.23 10.56 0.68
C PHE A 21 -13.38 11.80 0.40
N LEU A 22 -12.05 11.65 0.35
CA LEU A 22 -11.14 12.74 0.00
C LEU A 22 -11.47 13.30 -1.39
N TYR A 23 -11.64 12.42 -2.37
CA TYR A 23 -11.96 12.80 -3.75
C TYR A 23 -13.29 13.57 -3.85
N GLN A 24 -14.29 13.26 -3.02
CA GLN A 24 -15.58 13.96 -3.01
C GLN A 24 -15.54 15.33 -2.34
N ASN A 25 -14.54 15.60 -1.49
CA ASN A 25 -14.48 16.80 -0.65
C ASN A 25 -13.30 17.74 -0.97
N ILE A 26 -12.43 17.35 -1.91
CA ILE A 26 -11.33 18.18 -2.43
C ILE A 26 -11.66 18.50 -3.89
N GLU A 27 -11.56 19.75 -4.30
CA GLU A 27 -11.85 20.11 -5.69
C GLU A 27 -10.79 19.50 -6.64
N ARG A 28 -11.21 19.11 -7.85
CA ARG A 28 -10.34 18.32 -8.74
C ARG A 28 -9.07 19.04 -9.21
N ASP A 29 -9.15 20.35 -9.36
CA ASP A 29 -8.04 21.19 -9.84
C ASP A 29 -7.19 21.71 -8.68
N GLU A 30 -7.55 21.38 -7.43
CA GLU A 30 -6.80 21.80 -6.25
C GLU A 30 -5.62 20.86 -5.97
N ILE A 31 -4.53 21.47 -5.51
CA ILE A 31 -3.41 20.79 -4.89
C ILE A 31 -3.74 20.62 -3.40
N PHE A 32 -3.59 19.42 -2.88
CA PHE A 32 -3.80 19.12 -1.46
C PHE A 32 -2.57 18.46 -0.83
N ASP A 33 -2.48 18.48 0.50
CA ASP A 33 -1.40 17.88 1.27
C ASP A 33 -1.90 16.95 2.40
N LEU A 34 -0.96 16.51 3.25
CA LEU A 34 -1.27 15.60 4.35
C LEU A 34 -2.15 16.22 5.45
N HIS A 35 -2.09 17.55 5.64
CA HIS A 35 -2.95 18.25 6.59
C HIS A 35 -4.37 18.36 6.07
N ASP A 36 -4.56 18.64 4.77
CA ASP A 36 -5.89 18.63 4.16
C ASP A 36 -6.54 17.25 4.29
N MET A 37 -5.78 16.18 4.01
CA MET A 37 -6.22 14.81 4.21
C MET A 37 -6.59 14.53 5.67
N GLN A 38 -5.76 14.96 6.61
CA GLN A 38 -5.96 14.73 8.04
C GLN A 38 -7.21 15.45 8.56
N GLU A 39 -7.39 16.73 8.21
CA GLU A 39 -8.54 17.52 8.62
C GLU A 39 -9.84 16.87 8.15
N LEU A 40 -9.93 16.53 6.86
CA LEU A 40 -11.11 15.90 6.28
C LEU A 40 -11.41 14.53 6.89
N LEU A 41 -10.41 13.65 7.01
CA LEU A 41 -10.62 12.29 7.50
C LEU A 41 -10.90 12.24 9.00
N VAL A 42 -10.25 13.08 9.82
CA VAL A 42 -10.48 13.09 11.28
C VAL A 42 -11.81 13.75 11.62
N SER A 43 -12.14 14.88 11.00
CA SER A 43 -13.41 15.59 11.25
C SER A 43 -14.62 14.71 10.93
N ASN A 44 -14.48 13.77 9.99
CA ASN A 44 -15.52 12.82 9.60
C ASN A 44 -15.38 11.43 10.25
N GLY A 45 -14.45 11.27 11.21
CA GLY A 45 -14.30 10.02 11.98
C GLY A 45 -13.82 8.81 11.17
N LEU A 46 -13.23 9.03 9.99
CA LEU A 46 -12.69 7.97 9.12
C LEU A 46 -11.33 7.45 9.59
N ILE A 47 -10.59 8.27 10.32
CA ILE A 47 -9.34 7.90 10.99
C ILE A 47 -9.34 8.44 12.43
N SER A 48 -8.52 7.86 13.32
CA SER A 48 -8.43 8.30 14.73
C SER A 48 -6.99 8.45 15.20
N SER A 49 -6.74 9.39 16.11
CA SER A 49 -5.39 9.67 16.65
C SER A 49 -5.07 8.88 17.93
N SER A 50 -6.05 8.25 18.59
CA SER A 50 -5.81 7.56 19.88
C SER A 50 -7.03 6.80 20.45
N GLY A 51 -7.98 6.37 19.61
CA GLY A 51 -9.23 5.73 20.07
C GLY A 51 -10.33 6.71 20.47
N ALA A 52 -10.07 8.02 20.45
CA ALA A 52 -11.09 9.05 20.45
C ALA A 52 -11.51 9.36 18.99
N MET A 53 -12.82 9.40 18.71
CA MET A 53 -13.39 9.71 17.40
C MET A 53 -13.79 11.19 17.32
N GLY A 54 -13.55 11.84 16.17
CA GLY A 54 -14.11 13.16 15.83
C GLY A 54 -13.29 14.39 16.28
N ILE A 55 -13.96 15.54 16.34
CA ILE A 55 -13.39 16.89 16.60
C ILE A 55 -12.54 16.95 17.88
N GLU A 56 -12.86 16.15 18.89
CA GLU A 56 -12.08 16.02 20.13
C GLU A 56 -10.66 15.48 19.89
N ALA A 57 -10.43 14.71 18.82
CA ALA A 57 -9.14 14.17 18.42
C ALA A 57 -8.23 15.23 17.76
N LEU A 58 -8.79 16.17 17.00
CA LEU A 58 -8.07 17.33 16.48
C LEU A 58 -7.66 18.28 17.60
N LEU A 59 -8.58 18.53 18.55
CA LEU A 59 -8.34 19.41 19.70
C LEU A 59 -7.32 18.84 20.71
N ARG A 60 -7.25 17.51 20.87
CA ARG A 60 -6.25 16.83 21.74
C ARG A 60 -4.94 16.51 21.02
N GLY A 61 -4.95 16.40 19.69
CA GLY A 61 -3.84 15.97 18.85
C GLY A 61 -2.81 17.05 18.51
N ALA A 62 -3.04 18.30 18.92
CA ALA A 62 -2.09 19.42 18.76
C ALA A 62 -0.84 19.30 19.68
N SER A 63 -0.26 18.11 19.79
CA SER A 63 1.14 17.95 20.16
C SER A 63 1.99 18.60 19.06
N LYS A 64 2.88 19.53 19.44
CA LYS A 64 3.82 20.24 18.56
C LYS A 64 4.77 19.34 17.73
N ASP A 65 4.64 18.02 17.83
CA ASP A 65 5.55 17.03 17.27
C ASP A 65 4.75 16.07 16.35
N LEU A 66 4.71 16.41 15.06
CA LEU A 66 3.94 15.71 14.01
C LEU A 66 4.31 14.22 13.86
N SER A 67 5.54 13.85 14.27
CA SER A 67 6.06 12.48 14.32
C SER A 67 5.20 11.55 15.19
N ILE A 68 4.58 12.09 16.24
CA ILE A 68 3.85 11.33 17.26
C ILE A 68 2.34 11.27 16.94
N ASP A 69 1.86 12.07 15.99
CA ASP A 69 0.45 12.08 15.61
C ASP A 69 0.11 10.85 14.75
N ARG A 70 -0.63 9.91 15.36
CA ARG A 70 -1.10 8.70 14.69
C ARG A 70 -1.98 8.99 13.48
N SER A 71 -2.74 10.08 13.47
CA SER A 71 -3.63 10.43 12.37
C SER A 71 -2.85 11.00 11.17
N TYR A 72 -1.84 11.83 11.44
CA TYR A 72 -0.91 12.29 10.41
C TYR A 72 -0.13 11.13 9.79
N ASN A 73 0.36 10.19 10.60
CA ASN A 73 1.05 8.99 10.12
C ASN A 73 0.13 8.07 9.29
N GLN A 74 -1.16 7.96 9.63
CA GLN A 74 -2.15 7.27 8.80
C GLN A 74 -2.32 7.97 7.44
N CYS A 75 -2.41 9.30 7.41
CA CYS A 75 -2.50 10.06 6.16
C CYS A 75 -1.26 9.87 5.30
N LYS A 76 -0.07 9.88 5.90
CA LYS A 76 1.19 9.59 5.20
C LYS A 76 1.18 8.19 4.57
N MET A 77 0.78 7.17 5.34
CA MET A 77 0.63 5.80 4.81
C MET A 77 -0.37 5.74 3.65
N TYR A 78 -1.53 6.41 3.77
CA TYR A 78 -2.52 6.48 2.70
C TYR A 78 -1.97 7.16 1.45
N ALA A 79 -1.31 8.30 1.59
CA ALA A 79 -0.71 9.02 0.46
C ALA A 79 0.32 8.14 -0.26
N GLU A 80 1.18 7.42 0.47
CA GLU A 80 2.14 6.47 -0.12
C GLU A 80 1.45 5.34 -0.89
N LEU A 81 0.41 4.76 -0.31
CA LEU A 81 -0.36 3.72 -0.97
C LEU A 81 -1.08 4.24 -2.21
N TYR A 82 -1.72 5.40 -2.14
CA TYR A 82 -2.44 6.00 -3.27
C TYR A 82 -1.50 6.37 -4.42
N ARG A 83 -0.29 6.87 -4.13
CA ARG A 83 0.75 7.10 -5.15
C ARG A 83 1.23 5.79 -5.75
N SER A 84 1.48 4.77 -4.93
CA SER A 84 1.92 3.44 -5.41
C SER A 84 0.89 2.78 -6.31
N LEU A 85 -0.40 3.05 -6.06
CA LEU A 85 -1.51 2.56 -6.88
C LEU A 85 -1.84 3.49 -8.06
N GLY A 86 -1.15 4.62 -8.20
CA GLY A 86 -1.36 5.60 -9.26
C GLY A 86 -2.65 6.41 -9.15
N TRP A 87 -3.29 6.48 -7.98
CA TRP A 87 -4.56 7.20 -7.77
C TRP A 87 -4.35 8.70 -7.54
N ILE A 88 -3.21 9.05 -6.95
CA ILE A 88 -2.74 10.43 -6.80
C ILE A 88 -1.30 10.51 -7.28
N GLN A 89 -0.83 11.70 -7.61
CA GLN A 89 0.56 11.96 -7.97
C GLN A 89 1.09 13.18 -7.22
N SER A 90 2.40 13.21 -6.99
CA SER A 90 3.06 14.41 -6.48
C SER A 90 3.12 15.48 -7.59
N ASN A 91 3.00 16.75 -7.19
CA ASN A 91 3.15 17.91 -8.06
C ASN A 91 4.55 18.54 -7.87
N GLU A 92 4.68 19.86 -7.95
CA GLU A 92 5.94 20.60 -7.79
C GLU A 92 6.69 20.26 -6.49
N LYS A 93 5.96 19.89 -5.43
CA LYS A 93 6.52 19.41 -4.16
C LYS A 93 6.12 17.96 -3.92
N ALA A 94 7.02 17.19 -3.32
CA ALA A 94 6.81 15.76 -3.06
C ALA A 94 5.54 15.46 -2.24
N LEU A 95 5.17 16.34 -1.30
CA LEU A 95 3.99 16.20 -0.43
C LEU A 95 2.79 17.03 -0.87
N TRP A 96 2.82 17.54 -2.10
CA TRP A 96 1.69 18.22 -2.74
C TRP A 96 1.12 17.29 -3.78
N TYR A 97 -0.18 17.01 -3.68
CA TYR A 97 -0.83 15.96 -4.43
C TYR A 97 -1.94 16.48 -5.32
N ASN A 98 -2.17 15.79 -6.43
CA ASN A 98 -3.37 15.92 -7.24
C ASN A 98 -3.92 14.53 -7.58
N PHE A 99 -5.22 14.45 -7.85
CA PHE A 99 -5.85 13.23 -8.37
C PHE A 99 -5.39 12.95 -9.80
N THR A 100 -5.15 11.69 -10.12
CA THR A 100 -4.86 11.25 -11.50
C THR A 100 -6.16 10.89 -12.24
N LEU A 101 -6.09 10.69 -13.55
CA LEU A 101 -7.20 10.12 -14.33
C LEU A 101 -7.59 8.71 -13.84
N LEU A 102 -6.62 7.93 -13.35
CA LEU A 102 -6.91 6.61 -12.76
C LEU A 102 -7.63 6.77 -11.42
N GLY A 103 -7.19 7.71 -10.58
CA GLY A 103 -7.87 8.06 -9.32
C GLY A 103 -9.31 8.50 -9.56
N ASP A 104 -9.54 9.32 -10.58
CA ASP A 104 -10.86 9.74 -11.03
C ASP A 104 -11.78 8.55 -11.36
N HIS A 105 -11.26 7.57 -12.10
CA HIS A 105 -12.00 6.36 -12.43
C HIS A 105 -12.28 5.50 -11.19
N ILE A 106 -11.32 5.35 -10.28
CA ILE A 106 -11.50 4.55 -9.05
C ILE A 106 -12.57 5.16 -8.15
N ALA A 107 -12.57 6.48 -7.97
CA ALA A 107 -13.53 7.17 -7.13
C ALA A 107 -14.97 7.11 -7.70
N ASN A 108 -15.10 7.19 -9.02
CA ASN A 108 -16.40 7.20 -9.71
C ASN A 108 -16.90 5.81 -10.15
N ALA A 109 -16.06 4.77 -10.08
CA ALA A 109 -16.45 3.42 -10.48
C ALA A 109 -17.57 2.87 -9.59
N THR A 110 -18.75 2.70 -10.19
CA THR A 110 -19.94 2.12 -9.53
C THR A 110 -20.03 0.60 -9.69
N ILE A 111 -19.34 0.04 -10.70
CA ILE A 111 -19.31 -1.40 -11.02
C ILE A 111 -17.86 -1.87 -10.99
N ASP A 112 -17.62 -3.06 -10.43
CA ASP A 112 -16.32 -3.75 -10.48
C ASP A 112 -15.11 -2.96 -9.93
N ARG A 113 -15.32 -1.90 -9.13
CA ARG A 113 -14.26 -1.08 -8.53
C ARG A 113 -13.14 -1.91 -7.90
N LYS A 114 -13.49 -2.96 -7.15
CA LYS A 114 -12.49 -3.86 -6.52
C LYS A 114 -11.58 -4.54 -7.55
N LYS A 115 -12.11 -4.97 -8.70
CA LYS A 115 -11.30 -5.57 -9.77
C LYS A 115 -10.33 -4.56 -10.37
N ILE A 116 -10.75 -3.30 -10.54
CA ILE A 116 -9.85 -2.23 -11.02
C ILE A 116 -8.73 -2.02 -10.00
N VAL A 117 -9.07 -1.97 -8.71
CA VAL A 117 -8.09 -1.87 -7.61
C VAL A 117 -7.12 -3.05 -7.60
N GLU A 118 -7.58 -4.28 -7.85
CA GLU A 118 -6.72 -5.46 -8.01
C GLU A 118 -5.74 -5.29 -9.18
N GLN A 119 -6.19 -4.74 -10.32
CA GLN A 119 -5.29 -4.42 -11.43
C GLN A 119 -4.25 -3.36 -11.06
N CYS A 120 -4.61 -2.35 -10.23
CA CYS A 120 -3.63 -1.38 -9.73
C CYS A 120 -2.52 -2.05 -8.91
N PHE A 121 -2.85 -3.06 -8.08
CA PHE A 121 -1.83 -3.83 -7.35
C PHE A 121 -0.94 -4.64 -8.29
N LEU A 122 -1.52 -5.29 -9.31
CA LEU A 122 -0.75 -6.05 -10.31
C LEU A 122 0.16 -5.15 -11.17
N GLY A 123 -0.27 -3.91 -11.41
CA GLY A 123 0.49 -2.90 -12.14
C GLY A 123 1.53 -2.16 -11.31
N MET A 124 1.67 -2.47 -10.01
CA MET A 124 2.69 -1.86 -9.17
C MET A 124 4.07 -2.29 -9.63
N GLU A 125 4.93 -1.31 -9.91
CA GLU A 125 6.29 -1.52 -10.38
C GLU A 125 7.27 -0.54 -9.73
N TYR A 126 8.52 -0.97 -9.61
CA TYR A 126 9.65 -0.17 -9.17
C TYR A 126 10.81 -0.36 -10.15
N PRO A 127 11.53 0.73 -10.55
CA PRO A 127 11.25 2.10 -10.17
C PRO A 127 9.96 2.60 -10.84
N THR A 128 9.32 3.61 -10.23
CA THR A 128 8.16 4.29 -10.82
C THR A 128 8.43 5.79 -10.83
N SER A 129 7.90 6.51 -11.83
CA SER A 129 8.00 7.98 -11.87
C SER A 129 7.22 8.67 -10.73
N LEU A 130 6.35 7.93 -10.04
CA LEU A 130 5.48 8.47 -9.00
C LEU A 130 6.14 8.47 -7.62
N ILE A 131 7.12 7.60 -7.38
CA ILE A 131 7.77 7.39 -6.08
C ILE A 131 9.26 7.22 -6.32
N ASP A 132 10.04 8.12 -5.75
CA ASP A 132 11.50 7.99 -5.74
C ASP A 132 11.91 6.83 -4.82
N VAL A 133 12.70 5.91 -5.37
CA VAL A 133 13.15 4.71 -4.66
C VAL A 133 14.68 4.68 -4.61
N ASN A 134 15.22 4.47 -3.41
CA ASN A 134 16.65 4.29 -3.23
C ASN A 134 17.03 2.85 -3.63
N GLY A 135 17.71 2.70 -4.77
CA GLY A 135 18.26 1.42 -5.22
C GLY A 135 18.12 1.21 -6.73
N SER A 136 18.74 0.15 -7.23
CA SER A 136 18.63 -0.29 -8.63
C SER A 136 17.82 -1.57 -8.69
N TYR A 137 16.50 -1.45 -8.46
CA TYR A 137 15.57 -2.58 -8.49
C TYR A 137 14.62 -2.43 -9.68
N ILE A 138 14.38 -3.50 -10.43
CA ILE A 138 13.39 -3.61 -11.51
C ILE A 138 12.40 -4.70 -11.10
N ILE A 139 11.33 -4.34 -10.41
CA ILE A 139 10.46 -5.33 -9.78
C ILE A 139 8.98 -4.94 -9.86
N ARG A 140 8.12 -5.94 -10.13
CA ARG A 140 6.66 -5.83 -10.02
C ARG A 140 6.17 -6.72 -8.87
N PRO A 141 6.15 -6.23 -7.62
CA PRO A 141 6.11 -7.10 -6.43
C PRO A 141 4.98 -8.12 -6.42
N PHE A 142 3.75 -7.69 -6.72
CA PHE A 142 2.60 -8.58 -6.73
C PHE A 142 2.65 -9.59 -7.87
N ALA A 143 3.09 -9.18 -9.07
CA ALA A 143 3.28 -10.09 -10.20
C ALA A 143 4.38 -11.12 -9.88
N THR A 144 5.50 -10.70 -9.29
CA THR A 144 6.58 -11.59 -8.86
C THR A 144 6.10 -12.59 -7.83
N ILE A 145 5.38 -12.16 -6.79
CA ILE A 145 4.82 -13.05 -5.75
C ILE A 145 3.93 -14.11 -6.37
N ILE A 146 3.00 -13.74 -7.25
CA ILE A 146 2.06 -14.67 -7.90
C ILE A 146 2.82 -15.66 -8.81
N LYS A 147 3.80 -15.19 -9.58
CA LYS A 147 4.66 -16.05 -10.40
C LYS A 147 5.43 -17.05 -9.54
N THR A 148 6.01 -16.61 -8.42
CA THR A 148 6.71 -17.48 -7.48
C THR A 148 5.77 -18.51 -6.87
N MET A 149 4.56 -18.11 -6.44
CA MET A 149 3.55 -19.04 -5.96
C MET A 149 3.24 -20.11 -7.02
N ASN A 150 3.02 -19.70 -8.28
CA ASN A 150 2.76 -20.63 -9.38
C ASN A 150 3.92 -21.61 -9.59
N GLN A 151 5.17 -21.14 -9.52
CA GLN A 151 6.37 -21.96 -9.64
C GLN A 151 6.55 -22.94 -8.46
N LEU A 152 6.01 -22.60 -7.29
CA LEU A 152 6.16 -23.33 -6.03
C LEU A 152 4.89 -24.08 -5.60
N ASN A 153 4.12 -24.59 -6.58
CA ASN A 153 2.90 -25.40 -6.39
C ASN A 153 1.73 -24.66 -5.74
N GLY A 154 1.59 -23.36 -6.02
CA GLY A 154 0.45 -22.54 -5.60
C GLY A 154 0.51 -22.02 -4.16
N VAL A 155 1.60 -22.25 -3.43
CA VAL A 155 1.74 -21.84 -2.02
C VAL A 155 3.05 -21.11 -1.78
N LEU A 156 2.99 -20.08 -0.95
CA LEU A 156 4.14 -19.30 -0.47
C LEU A 156 3.86 -18.83 0.95
N SER A 157 4.78 -19.12 1.88
CA SER A 157 4.70 -18.61 3.24
C SER A 157 5.13 -17.14 3.31
N ARG A 158 4.81 -16.46 4.40
CA ARG A 158 5.23 -15.07 4.62
C ARG A 158 6.75 -14.94 4.62
N ASP A 159 7.46 -15.88 5.24
CA ASP A 159 8.92 -15.83 5.33
C ASP A 159 9.54 -16.03 3.95
N GLU A 160 9.06 -17.02 3.17
CA GLU A 160 9.49 -17.24 1.79
C GLU A 160 9.22 -16.03 0.90
N MET A 161 8.09 -15.35 1.09
CA MET A 161 7.78 -14.11 0.37
C MET A 161 8.81 -13.01 0.65
N ILE A 162 9.24 -12.87 1.91
CA ILE A 162 10.24 -11.89 2.33
C ILE A 162 11.60 -12.23 1.74
N ILE A 163 12.10 -13.46 1.94
CA ILE A 163 13.46 -13.85 1.52
C ILE A 163 13.58 -14.16 0.02
N GLY A 164 12.47 -14.33 -0.68
CA GLY A 164 12.42 -14.67 -2.10
C GLY A 164 11.97 -13.49 -2.96
N PRO A 165 10.71 -13.47 -3.43
CA PRO A 165 10.26 -12.53 -4.44
C PRO A 165 10.34 -11.05 -4.03
N LEU A 166 10.31 -10.71 -2.73
CA LEU A 166 10.49 -9.32 -2.27
C LEU A 166 11.97 -8.91 -2.09
N SER A 167 12.91 -9.83 -2.26
CA SER A 167 14.35 -9.59 -2.09
C SER A 167 15.16 -9.72 -3.39
N ILE A 168 14.52 -10.01 -4.53
CA ILE A 168 15.23 -10.04 -5.82
C ILE A 168 15.33 -8.65 -6.41
N ASP A 169 16.43 -8.39 -7.12
CA ASP A 169 16.69 -7.07 -7.67
C ASP A 169 16.03 -6.84 -9.03
N ASP A 170 15.82 -7.90 -9.82
CA ASP A 170 15.24 -7.82 -11.16
C ASP A 170 14.29 -9.00 -11.41
N ASP A 171 12.98 -8.72 -11.51
CA ASP A 171 11.96 -9.74 -11.79
C ASP A 171 11.81 -10.09 -13.28
N THR A 172 12.54 -9.40 -14.15
CA THR A 172 12.64 -9.68 -15.59
C THR A 172 13.78 -10.63 -15.92
N ASP A 173 14.81 -10.71 -15.05
CA ASP A 173 15.89 -11.69 -15.17
C ASP A 173 15.39 -13.09 -14.79
N GLN A 174 15.17 -13.91 -15.83
CA GLN A 174 14.67 -15.27 -15.67
C GLN A 174 15.65 -16.19 -14.93
N ASN A 175 16.97 -15.96 -15.05
CA ASN A 175 17.97 -16.76 -14.33
C ASN A 175 17.93 -16.45 -12.83
N LEU A 176 17.85 -15.17 -12.48
CA LEU A 176 17.72 -14.73 -11.09
C LEU A 176 16.42 -15.28 -10.48
N PHE A 177 15.29 -15.12 -11.18
CA PHE A 177 14.00 -15.62 -10.73
C PHE A 177 14.00 -17.15 -10.53
N ASN A 178 14.54 -17.90 -11.48
CA ASN A 178 14.61 -19.36 -11.39
C ASN A 178 15.53 -19.83 -10.24
N SER A 179 16.66 -19.14 -10.04
CA SER A 179 17.60 -19.44 -8.96
C SER A 179 16.95 -19.22 -7.60
N MET A 180 16.26 -18.10 -7.41
CA MET A 180 15.49 -17.81 -6.19
C MET A 180 14.42 -18.90 -5.93
N CYS A 181 13.66 -19.31 -6.96
CA CYS A 181 12.66 -20.37 -6.79
C CYS A 181 13.31 -21.72 -6.43
N HIS A 182 14.48 -22.03 -7.01
CA HIS A 182 15.24 -23.23 -6.66
C HIS A 182 15.67 -23.20 -5.20
N GLU A 183 16.25 -22.09 -4.73
CA GLU A 183 16.70 -21.92 -3.34
C GLU A 183 15.55 -22.10 -2.35
N LEU A 184 14.39 -21.46 -2.61
CA LEU A 184 13.19 -21.65 -1.78
C LEU A 184 12.75 -23.12 -1.73
N ASN A 185 12.79 -23.83 -2.86
CA ASN A 185 12.43 -25.24 -2.91
C ASN A 185 13.43 -26.12 -2.14
N GLU A 186 14.73 -25.82 -2.19
CA GLU A 186 15.73 -26.50 -1.38
C GLU A 186 15.55 -26.24 0.11
N LEU A 187 15.16 -25.02 0.50
CA LEU A 187 14.82 -24.68 1.89
C LEU A 187 13.62 -25.49 2.40
N ARG A 188 12.60 -25.74 1.55
CA ARG A 188 11.48 -26.63 1.92
C ARG A 188 11.95 -28.05 2.19
N LYS A 189 12.87 -28.57 1.38
CA LYS A 189 13.44 -29.91 1.55
C LYS A 189 14.36 -29.99 2.76
N SER A 190 15.14 -28.95 3.05
CA SER A 190 16.05 -28.95 4.21
C SER A 190 15.28 -29.00 5.54
N LYS A 191 14.11 -28.36 5.62
CA LYS A 191 13.24 -28.47 6.81
C LYS A 191 12.69 -29.88 7.02
N SER A 192 12.42 -30.63 5.95
CA SER A 192 12.04 -32.05 6.05
C SER A 192 13.15 -32.97 6.59
N LYS A 193 14.41 -32.48 6.67
CA LYS A 193 15.53 -33.19 7.32
C LYS A 193 15.68 -32.89 8.81
N PHE A 194 14.94 -31.92 9.37
CA PHE A 194 14.97 -31.62 10.81
C PHE A 194 14.04 -32.52 11.64
N ASP A 195 13.03 -33.11 11.01
CA ASP A 195 12.02 -33.97 11.65
C ASP A 195 12.28 -35.48 11.43
N SER A 196 13.47 -35.84 10.94
CA SER A 196 13.93 -37.22 10.71
C SER A 196 15.13 -37.55 11.58
#